data_AF-A0A3D3SE02-F1
#
_entry.id   AF-A0A3D3SE02-F1
#
_cell.length_a   1.000
_cell.length_b   1.000
_cell.length_c   1.000
_cell.angle_alpha   90.00
_cell.angle_beta   90.00
_cell.angle_gamma   90.00
#
_symmetry.space_group_name_H-M   'P 1'
#
loop_
_entity.id
_entity.type
_entity.pdbx_description
1 polymer ?
#
loop_
_entity_poly.entity_id
_entity_poly.type
_entity_poly.pdbx_seq_one_letter_code
_entity_poly.pdbx_strand_id
1 'polypeptide(L)'
;MAALQCQGARHAGDKGERTAFFLQGSGRLSARSLRAAHSRRPVRRFDPFHPFRRVGACLAHRGCAGEGLGVGRSRRSPGSGWPPSVSSGLTHPGILTVSFSIRRFADEEAWAGAILARFEEAVKETLSSRRKDFHVSLAGGSTPEPVYRVLAAAPSLTAMSADILFHLWVGDERDVEASSPLRNGRMIARIFMEGPASAATRWKRQPVLHLWPEGDRAAACAAYAREIEDILGPDPVFDLAVLGMGADGHTAGLFSLADVAMSLADPGGFPALRTRASRTRASLTLATTAPSEPRKRVTMGASLIRNSRATIILLRGKEKTAILDAIMKGGEFPLSAAVNPEAAFFYLEE
;
A
#
# COMPACT_ATOMS: atom_id res chain seq x y z
N MET A 1 -63.09 26.08 -18.96
CA MET A 1 -63.16 24.86 -19.79
C MET A 1 -62.88 23.70 -18.83
N ALA A 2 -63.92 22.97 -18.41
CA ALA A 2 -64.36 21.69 -19.00
C ALA A 2 -63.39 20.54 -18.61
N ALA A 3 -63.70 19.74 -17.56
CA ALA A 3 -64.49 18.48 -17.59
C ALA A 3 -63.64 17.27 -18.06
N LEU A 4 -63.81 16.00 -17.68
CA LEU A 4 -64.85 15.20 -16.99
C LEU A 4 -64.19 14.33 -15.87
N GLN A 5 -64.82 13.97 -14.74
CA GLN A 5 -65.88 12.97 -14.52
C GLN A 5 -65.55 11.50 -14.93
N CYS A 6 -65.42 10.62 -13.92
CA CYS A 6 -65.74 9.19 -14.01
C CYS A 6 -66.49 8.73 -12.73
N GLN A 7 -67.67 8.13 -12.90
CA GLN A 7 -68.37 7.32 -11.89
C GLN A 7 -68.02 5.85 -12.18
N GLY A 8 -67.68 5.00 -11.20
CA GLY A 8 -68.63 4.10 -10.52
C GLY A 8 -68.71 2.70 -11.21
N ALA A 9 -69.07 1.58 -10.58
CA ALA A 9 -69.22 1.23 -9.16
C ALA A 9 -69.46 -0.31 -9.01
N ARG A 10 -69.14 -0.92 -7.83
CA ARG A 10 -69.69 -2.21 -7.30
C ARG A 10 -69.23 -3.53 -8.02
N HIS A 11 -69.23 -4.74 -7.42
CA HIS A 11 -69.60 -5.25 -6.07
C HIS A 11 -68.87 -6.59 -5.70
N ALA A 12 -69.04 -7.04 -4.43
CA ALA A 12 -68.79 -8.35 -3.74
C ALA A 12 -68.43 -9.64 -4.55
N GLY A 13 -67.80 -10.71 -4.04
CA GLY A 13 -67.43 -11.24 -2.69
C GLY A 13 -66.99 -12.73 -2.83
N ASP A 14 -66.81 -13.64 -1.85
CA ASP A 14 -66.63 -13.64 -0.38
C ASP A 14 -66.31 -15.10 0.11
N LYS A 15 -65.25 -15.33 0.92
CA LYS A 15 -64.76 -16.66 1.48
C LYS A 15 -64.31 -17.72 0.43
N GLY A 16 -63.61 -18.83 0.71
CA GLY A 16 -62.99 -19.50 1.89
C GLY A 16 -62.59 -20.95 1.47
N GLU A 17 -61.82 -21.80 2.15
CA GLU A 17 -61.00 -21.74 3.38
C GLU A 17 -59.93 -22.89 3.36
N ARG A 18 -58.98 -22.88 4.31
CA ARG A 18 -58.15 -23.99 4.91
C ARG A 18 -57.96 -25.35 4.19
N THR A 19 -56.70 -25.83 4.18
CA THR A 19 -56.35 -27.12 4.82
C THR A 19 -54.90 -27.15 5.32
N ALA A 20 -54.65 -27.87 6.42
CA ALA A 20 -53.31 -28.20 6.95
C ALA A 20 -53.27 -29.69 7.32
N PHE A 21 -52.09 -30.32 7.29
CA PHE A 21 -51.90 -31.64 7.93
C PHE A 21 -50.51 -31.81 8.56
N PHE A 22 -50.45 -32.71 9.55
CA PHE A 22 -49.40 -32.88 10.56
C PHE A 22 -48.34 -33.94 10.21
N LEU A 23 -47.18 -33.87 10.86
CA LEU A 23 -46.53 -34.91 11.72
C LEU A 23 -45.08 -34.47 12.04
N GLN A 24 -44.80 -33.99 13.26
CA GLN A 24 -44.23 -34.73 14.42
C GLN A 24 -42.80 -35.26 14.27
N GLY A 25 -41.94 -34.92 15.25
CA GLY A 25 -40.53 -35.37 15.31
C GLY A 25 -39.70 -34.77 16.46
N SER A 26 -40.24 -34.69 17.67
CA SER A 26 -39.54 -34.10 18.83
C SER A 26 -38.77 -35.16 19.64
N GLY A 27 -37.43 -35.15 19.60
CA GLY A 27 -36.57 -36.00 20.42
C GLY A 27 -35.85 -35.23 21.54
N ARG A 28 -36.21 -35.48 22.80
CA ARG A 28 -35.37 -35.11 23.96
C ARG A 28 -34.41 -36.27 24.26
N LEU A 29 -33.14 -35.99 24.48
CA LEU A 29 -32.23 -36.92 25.18
C LEU A 29 -31.50 -36.21 26.32
N SER A 30 -31.16 -37.01 27.32
CA SER A 30 -30.90 -36.58 28.70
C SER A 30 -29.45 -36.28 29.00
N ALA A 31 -29.24 -35.48 30.05
CA ALA A 31 -27.93 -35.31 30.66
C ALA A 31 -27.37 -36.62 31.21
N ARG A 32 -26.08 -36.89 30.97
CA ARG A 32 -25.25 -37.73 31.84
C ARG A 32 -23.90 -37.08 32.11
N SER A 33 -23.54 -37.09 33.38
CA SER A 33 -22.33 -36.52 33.95
C SER A 33 -21.09 -37.37 33.68
N LEU A 34 -19.95 -36.72 33.45
CA LEU A 34 -18.64 -37.25 33.82
C LEU A 34 -17.87 -36.17 34.61
N ARG A 35 -17.23 -36.60 35.71
CA ARG A 35 -16.43 -35.75 36.62
C ARG A 35 -14.94 -35.99 36.41
N ALA A 36 -14.15 -34.99 36.83
CA ALA A 36 -12.71 -35.06 37.09
C ALA A 36 -11.80 -35.18 35.84
N ALA A 37 -10.55 -34.72 35.86
CA ALA A 37 -9.76 -34.27 37.01
C ALA A 37 -9.03 -32.93 36.76
N HIS A 38 -8.83 -32.16 37.82
CA HIS A 38 -7.82 -31.10 37.84
C HIS A 38 -6.42 -31.73 37.93
N SER A 39 -5.46 -31.24 37.13
CA SER A 39 -4.05 -31.34 37.49
C SER A 39 -3.43 -29.94 37.48
N ARG A 40 -2.96 -29.50 38.65
CA ARG A 40 -2.11 -28.31 38.79
C ARG A 40 -0.67 -28.80 38.86
N ARG A 41 0.21 -28.29 38.00
CA ARG A 41 1.66 -28.29 38.22
C ARG A 41 2.21 -26.89 37.90
N PRO A 42 3.07 -26.30 38.76
CA PRO A 42 3.56 -24.95 38.55
C PRO A 42 4.72 -24.94 37.54
N VAL A 43 4.65 -24.03 36.58
CA VAL A 43 5.82 -23.69 35.74
C VAL A 43 6.70 -22.72 36.52
N ARG A 44 8.01 -22.99 36.54
CA ARG A 44 9.00 -22.20 37.29
C ARG A 44 9.16 -20.82 36.66
N ARG A 45 9.32 -19.78 37.50
CA ARG A 45 9.92 -18.51 37.06
C ARG A 45 11.36 -18.79 36.60
N PHE A 46 11.73 -18.24 35.46
CA PHE A 46 13.12 -18.11 35.03
C PHE A 46 13.48 -16.62 35.03
N ASP A 47 14.64 -16.31 35.59
CA ASP A 47 15.12 -14.96 35.85
C ASP A 47 16.39 -14.71 35.01
N PRO A 48 16.41 -13.76 34.05
CA PRO A 48 17.55 -13.53 33.17
C PRO A 48 18.31 -12.24 33.57
N PHE A 49 19.01 -12.26 34.70
CA PHE A 49 20.03 -11.25 35.02
C PHE A 49 21.38 -11.90 35.34
N HIS A 50 22.30 -11.91 34.36
CA HIS A 50 23.74 -11.85 34.64
C HIS A 50 24.51 -11.27 33.43
N PRO A 51 25.29 -10.18 33.61
CA PRO A 51 26.10 -9.60 32.53
C PRO A 51 27.47 -10.27 32.45
N PHE A 52 27.91 -10.66 31.25
CA PHE A 52 29.29 -11.08 31.02
C PHE A 52 30.20 -9.91 30.62
N ARG A 53 31.38 -9.86 31.24
CA ARG A 53 32.34 -8.76 31.14
C ARG A 53 33.17 -8.80 29.86
N ARG A 54 33.64 -7.63 29.44
CA ARG A 54 34.80 -7.45 28.57
C ARG A 54 36.04 -8.15 29.14
N VAL A 55 36.80 -8.79 28.26
CA VAL A 55 38.27 -8.84 28.31
C VAL A 55 38.75 -8.57 26.88
N GLY A 56 39.84 -7.83 26.71
CA GLY A 56 40.46 -7.64 25.40
C GLY A 56 41.97 -7.82 25.51
N ALA A 57 42.63 -8.12 24.39
CA ALA A 57 44.04 -7.84 24.18
C ALA A 57 44.41 -7.94 22.70
N CYS A 58 45.41 -7.17 22.33
CA CYS A 58 46.04 -7.03 21.01
C CYS A 58 46.50 -8.35 20.37
N LEU A 59 46.67 -8.31 19.03
CA LEU A 59 47.98 -8.56 18.43
C LEU A 59 48.07 -7.88 17.05
N ALA A 60 49.21 -7.24 16.79
CA ALA A 60 49.52 -6.63 15.50
C ALA A 60 50.54 -7.49 14.74
N HIS A 61 50.47 -7.50 13.41
CA HIS A 61 51.57 -8.01 12.58
C HIS A 61 51.91 -7.05 11.44
N ARG A 62 53.20 -7.05 11.08
CA ARG A 62 53.87 -6.09 10.18
C ARG A 62 53.98 -6.62 8.75
N GLY A 63 54.20 -5.69 7.80
CA GLY A 63 54.96 -5.93 6.56
C GLY A 63 54.10 -6.00 5.29
N CYS A 64 54.53 -5.50 4.13
CA CYS A 64 55.82 -4.86 3.75
C CYS A 64 55.62 -3.77 2.68
N ALA A 65 56.67 -3.00 2.39
CA ALA A 65 56.70 -1.89 1.43
C ALA A 65 57.31 -2.29 0.06
N GLY A 66 57.26 -1.35 -0.90
CA GLY A 66 57.86 -1.40 -2.24
C GLY A 66 57.00 -0.56 -3.21
N GLU A 67 57.26 0.75 -3.40
CA GLU A 67 58.27 1.35 -4.30
C GLU A 67 58.05 1.05 -5.80
N GLY A 68 57.97 2.10 -6.63
CA GLY A 68 57.79 1.98 -8.09
C GLY A 68 57.48 3.30 -8.80
N LEU A 69 58.53 3.99 -9.27
CA LEU A 69 58.47 5.25 -10.03
C LEU A 69 57.94 5.05 -11.47
N GLY A 70 57.39 6.09 -12.13
CA GLY A 70 57.18 6.07 -13.58
C GLY A 70 56.42 7.27 -14.18
N VAL A 71 57.13 8.15 -14.90
CA VAL A 71 56.54 9.31 -15.60
C VAL A 71 56.11 8.92 -17.02
N GLY A 72 54.94 9.40 -17.48
CA GLY A 72 54.52 9.28 -18.88
C GLY A 72 53.61 10.42 -19.34
N ARG A 73 54.12 11.33 -20.19
CA ARG A 73 53.32 12.30 -20.94
C ARG A 73 53.11 11.82 -22.37
N SER A 74 51.87 11.78 -22.86
CA SER A 74 51.54 11.80 -24.29
C SER A 74 50.29 12.65 -24.55
N ARG A 75 50.10 13.13 -25.79
CA ARG A 75 49.18 14.22 -26.15
C ARG A 75 47.99 13.75 -27.02
N ARG A 76 46.97 14.63 -27.11
CA ARG A 76 45.89 14.74 -28.12
C ARG A 76 44.65 13.83 -27.90
N SER A 77 43.41 14.21 -28.24
CA SER A 77 42.75 15.53 -28.45
C SER A 77 41.21 15.35 -28.23
N PRO A 78 40.30 16.17 -28.80
CA PRO A 78 39.30 16.94 -28.04
C PRO A 78 37.93 16.25 -27.84
N GLY A 79 37.28 16.49 -26.69
CA GLY A 79 35.91 16.07 -26.41
C GLY A 79 35.06 17.23 -25.88
N SER A 80 34.01 17.58 -26.62
CA SER A 80 32.86 18.46 -26.30
C SER A 80 32.79 19.04 -24.87
N GLY A 81 33.08 20.34 -24.74
CA GLY A 81 32.79 21.09 -23.51
C GLY A 81 31.28 21.30 -23.31
N TRP A 82 30.81 21.04 -22.09
CA TRP A 82 29.51 21.52 -21.60
C TRP A 82 29.68 22.94 -21.03
N PRO A 83 28.71 23.87 -21.23
CA PRO A 83 28.77 25.18 -20.59
C PRO A 83 28.59 25.05 -19.07
N PRO A 84 29.30 25.84 -18.25
CA PRO A 84 29.13 25.82 -16.80
C PRO A 84 27.76 26.38 -16.41
N SER A 85 27.02 25.66 -15.57
CA SER A 85 25.83 26.20 -14.92
C SER A 85 26.24 27.25 -13.88
N VAL A 86 25.68 28.45 -14.00
CA VAL A 86 25.94 29.54 -13.04
C VAL A 86 25.12 29.29 -11.78
N SER A 87 25.76 28.83 -10.71
CA SER A 87 25.15 28.69 -9.39
C SER A 87 25.17 30.03 -8.64
N SER A 88 24.11 30.83 -8.78
CA SER A 88 23.86 31.97 -7.89
C SER A 88 23.46 31.49 -6.49
N GLY A 89 24.46 31.20 -5.65
CA GLY A 89 24.27 30.69 -4.31
C GLY A 89 23.72 31.73 -3.32
N LEU A 90 22.53 31.48 -2.78
CA LEU A 90 22.09 31.99 -1.47
C LEU A 90 21.63 30.80 -0.61
N THR A 91 22.60 30.06 -0.09
CA THR A 91 22.39 28.87 0.74
C THR A 91 21.76 29.25 2.09
N HIS A 92 20.46 29.02 2.24
CA HIS A 92 19.85 28.91 3.57
C HIS A 92 20.13 27.51 4.13
N PRO A 93 20.63 27.38 5.37
CA PRO A 93 20.94 26.08 5.95
C PRO A 93 19.65 25.33 6.33
N GLY A 94 19.47 24.12 5.79
CA GLY A 94 18.61 23.10 6.42
C GLY A 94 17.37 22.62 5.67
N ILE A 95 17.04 23.13 4.48
CA ILE A 95 15.99 22.51 3.65
C ILE A 95 16.61 21.44 2.76
N LEU A 96 16.36 20.17 3.08
CA LEU A 96 16.59 19.06 2.14
C LEU A 96 15.55 19.18 1.02
N THR A 97 15.94 19.73 -0.13
CA THR A 97 15.07 19.83 -1.30
C THR A 97 14.73 18.43 -1.80
N VAL A 98 13.52 17.96 -1.49
CA VAL A 98 13.01 16.67 -1.97
C VAL A 98 12.73 16.78 -3.47
N SER A 99 13.63 16.22 -4.28
CA SER A 99 13.48 16.18 -5.74
C SER A 99 12.84 14.87 -6.19
N PHE A 100 11.53 14.90 -6.46
CA PHE A 100 10.84 13.76 -7.07
C PHE A 100 11.27 13.57 -8.53
N SER A 101 11.24 12.33 -9.01
CA SER A 101 11.42 12.04 -10.44
C SER A 101 10.07 12.02 -11.16
N ILE A 102 10.04 12.42 -12.43
CA ILE A 102 8.83 12.45 -13.25
C ILE A 102 9.09 11.92 -14.66
N ARG A 103 8.21 11.02 -15.11
CA ARG A 103 8.15 10.50 -16.47
C ARG A 103 6.79 10.86 -17.07
N ARG A 104 6.81 11.48 -18.24
CA ARG A 104 5.62 11.92 -18.99
C ARG A 104 5.39 11.05 -20.21
N PHE A 105 4.13 10.81 -20.54
CA PHE A 105 3.69 9.90 -21.59
C PHE A 105 2.48 10.51 -22.31
N ALA A 106 2.45 10.37 -23.64
CA ALA A 106 1.38 10.91 -24.49
C ALA A 106 0.28 9.87 -24.78
N ASP A 107 0.51 8.60 -24.47
CA ASP A 107 -0.37 7.47 -24.78
C ASP A 107 -0.39 6.43 -23.64
N GLU A 108 -1.51 5.74 -23.49
CA GLU A 108 -1.75 4.77 -22.41
C GLU A 108 -0.84 3.53 -22.51
N GLU A 109 -0.42 3.13 -23.72
CA GLU A 109 0.42 1.94 -23.95
C GLU A 109 1.84 2.15 -23.42
N ALA A 110 2.50 3.24 -23.81
CA ALA A 110 3.83 3.61 -23.33
C ALA A 110 3.83 3.88 -21.82
N TRP A 111 2.77 4.49 -21.30
CA TRP A 111 2.59 4.71 -19.86
C TRP A 111 2.48 3.39 -19.08
N ALA A 112 1.56 2.50 -19.47
CA ALA A 112 1.36 1.22 -18.82
C ALA A 112 2.58 0.30 -18.96
N GLY A 113 3.23 0.27 -20.13
CA GLY A 113 4.45 -0.48 -20.38
C GLY A 113 5.62 -0.01 -19.52
N ALA A 114 5.77 1.30 -19.33
CA ALA A 114 6.79 1.87 -18.45
C ALA A 114 6.53 1.56 -16.96
N ILE A 115 5.27 1.49 -16.53
CA ILE A 115 4.90 1.08 -15.17
C ILE A 115 5.16 -0.42 -14.96
N LEU A 116 4.79 -1.27 -15.94
CA LEU A 116 5.13 -2.70 -15.92
C LEU A 116 6.64 -2.91 -15.79
N ALA A 117 7.45 -2.19 -16.58
CA ALA A 117 8.91 -2.27 -16.48
C ALA A 117 9.44 -1.91 -15.08
N ARG A 118 8.90 -0.87 -14.42
CA ARG A 118 9.30 -0.50 -13.05
C ARG A 118 8.82 -1.50 -12.00
N PHE A 119 7.66 -2.12 -12.22
CA PHE A 119 7.13 -3.19 -11.37
C PHE A 119 8.00 -4.45 -11.47
N GLU A 120 8.35 -4.87 -12.69
CA GLU A 120 9.28 -5.98 -12.92
C GLU A 120 10.66 -5.73 -12.29
N GLU A 121 11.17 -4.50 -12.36
CA GLU A 121 12.42 -4.11 -11.69
C GLU A 121 12.34 -4.36 -10.18
N ALA A 122 11.27 -3.91 -9.51
CA ALA A 122 11.05 -4.15 -8.08
C ALA A 122 10.97 -5.66 -7.73
N VAL A 123 10.37 -6.47 -8.61
CA VAL A 123 10.33 -7.94 -8.45
C VAL A 123 11.73 -8.55 -8.62
N LYS A 124 12.51 -8.11 -9.60
CA LYS A 124 13.90 -8.55 -9.85
C LYS A 124 14.82 -8.15 -8.68
N GLU A 125 14.67 -6.94 -8.14
CA GLU A 125 15.36 -6.47 -6.91
C GLU A 125 15.00 -7.35 -5.70
N THR A 126 13.74 -7.76 -5.58
CA THR A 126 13.28 -8.62 -4.50
C THR A 126 13.88 -10.04 -4.61
N LEU A 127 13.84 -10.64 -5.80
CA LEU A 127 14.46 -11.93 -6.09
C LEU A 127 15.99 -11.91 -5.91
N SER A 128 16.68 -10.85 -6.34
CA SER A 128 18.14 -10.73 -6.17
C SER A 128 18.55 -10.61 -4.70
N SER A 129 17.71 -9.95 -3.87
CA SER A 129 17.83 -9.93 -2.41
C SER A 129 17.50 -11.27 -1.72
N ARG A 130 17.29 -12.35 -2.48
CA ARG A 130 16.95 -13.72 -2.03
C ARG A 130 15.61 -13.87 -1.32
N ARG A 131 14.77 -12.83 -1.30
CA ARG A 131 13.42 -12.89 -0.74
C ARG A 131 12.48 -13.65 -1.68
N LYS A 132 11.48 -14.29 -1.10
CA LYS A 132 10.53 -15.18 -1.81
C LYS A 132 9.10 -14.66 -1.81
N ASP A 133 8.90 -13.48 -1.25
CA ASP A 133 7.63 -12.79 -1.12
C ASP A 133 7.83 -11.34 -1.57
N PHE A 134 6.95 -10.86 -2.45
CA PHE A 134 6.90 -9.49 -2.97
C PHE A 134 5.65 -8.81 -2.44
N HIS A 135 5.80 -7.79 -1.61
CA HIS A 135 4.66 -7.11 -0.99
C HIS A 135 4.44 -5.75 -1.63
N VAL A 136 3.29 -5.59 -2.29
CA VAL A 136 2.91 -4.36 -2.99
C VAL A 136 1.61 -3.78 -2.43
N SER A 137 1.63 -2.49 -2.09
CA SER A 137 0.42 -1.71 -1.80
C SER A 137 -0.15 -1.17 -3.11
N LEU A 138 -1.43 -1.44 -3.36
CA LEU A 138 -2.17 -1.06 -4.56
C LEU A 138 -3.21 0.02 -4.24
N ALA A 139 -3.19 1.13 -4.97
CA ALA A 139 -4.24 2.14 -4.97
C ALA A 139 -5.48 1.69 -5.76
N GLY A 140 -6.65 2.22 -5.40
CA GLY A 140 -7.85 2.09 -6.22
C GLY A 140 -8.12 3.29 -7.13
N GLY A 141 -9.21 3.21 -7.91
CA GLY A 141 -9.63 4.25 -8.86
C GLY A 141 -9.43 3.87 -10.32
N SER A 142 -9.92 4.71 -11.23
CA SER A 142 -9.89 4.50 -12.68
C SER A 142 -8.49 4.68 -13.30
N THR A 143 -7.59 5.43 -12.67
CA THR A 143 -6.20 5.61 -13.11
C THR A 143 -5.38 4.31 -13.00
N PRO A 144 -5.29 3.63 -11.83
CA PRO A 144 -4.55 2.36 -11.74
C PRO A 144 -5.23 1.17 -12.44
N GLU A 145 -6.55 1.19 -12.65
CA GLU A 145 -7.30 0.06 -13.20
C GLU A 145 -6.75 -0.50 -14.54
N PRO A 146 -6.55 0.28 -15.62
CA PRO A 146 -5.99 -0.24 -16.87
C PRO A 146 -4.58 -0.80 -16.70
N VAL A 147 -3.74 -0.13 -15.90
CA VAL A 147 -2.37 -0.58 -15.58
C VAL A 147 -2.41 -1.94 -14.89
N TYR A 148 -3.32 -2.16 -13.94
CA TYR A 148 -3.45 -3.44 -13.25
C TYR A 148 -3.89 -4.57 -14.18
N ARG A 149 -4.71 -4.30 -15.21
CA ARG A 149 -5.03 -5.31 -16.24
C ARG A 149 -3.76 -5.72 -17.01
N VAL A 150 -2.90 -4.76 -17.35
CA VAL A 150 -1.60 -5.02 -18.01
C VAL A 150 -0.67 -5.83 -17.08
N LEU A 151 -0.58 -5.49 -15.80
CA LEU A 151 0.22 -6.25 -14.82
C LEU A 151 -0.30 -7.70 -14.65
N ALA A 152 -1.61 -7.88 -14.47
CA ALA A 152 -2.21 -9.21 -14.30
C ALA A 152 -1.99 -10.12 -15.52
N ALA A 153 -2.09 -9.54 -16.72
CA ALA A 153 -1.89 -10.23 -18.00
C ALA A 153 -0.42 -10.30 -18.47
N ALA A 154 0.56 -9.82 -17.68
CA ALA A 154 1.96 -9.79 -18.09
C ALA A 154 2.61 -11.19 -18.10
N PRO A 155 3.13 -11.69 -19.24
CA PRO A 155 3.81 -12.99 -19.30
C PRO A 155 5.10 -13.03 -18.45
N SER A 156 5.77 -11.89 -18.29
CA SER A 156 6.98 -11.72 -17.48
C SER A 156 6.72 -11.93 -15.99
N LEU A 157 5.72 -11.24 -15.42
CA LEU A 157 5.31 -11.42 -14.03
C LEU A 157 4.77 -12.84 -13.78
N THR A 158 4.07 -13.39 -14.76
CA THR A 158 3.61 -14.79 -14.75
C THR A 158 4.77 -15.78 -14.67
N ALA A 159 5.85 -15.57 -15.42
CA ALA A 159 7.06 -16.38 -15.31
C ALA A 159 7.71 -16.23 -13.92
N MET A 160 7.86 -14.99 -13.42
CA MET A 160 8.45 -14.71 -12.10
C MET A 160 7.65 -15.31 -10.94
N SER A 161 6.32 -15.45 -11.07
CA SER A 161 5.46 -16.08 -10.04
C SER A 161 5.76 -17.57 -9.77
N ALA A 162 6.62 -18.22 -10.57
CA ALA A 162 7.18 -19.53 -10.24
C ALA A 162 8.20 -19.46 -9.09
N ASP A 163 8.89 -18.32 -8.97
CA ASP A 163 9.99 -18.11 -8.03
C ASP A 163 9.62 -17.26 -6.82
N ILE A 164 8.59 -16.42 -6.92
CA ILE A 164 8.14 -15.48 -5.89
C ILE A 164 6.63 -15.58 -5.64
N LEU A 165 6.20 -15.39 -4.39
CA LEU A 165 4.80 -15.18 -4.02
C LEU A 165 4.50 -13.68 -4.01
N PHE A 166 3.34 -13.28 -4.53
CA PHE A 166 2.94 -11.88 -4.57
C PHE A 166 1.86 -11.61 -3.52
N HIS A 167 2.12 -10.66 -2.64
CA HIS A 167 1.15 -10.15 -1.67
C HIS A 167 0.63 -8.80 -2.15
N LEU A 168 -0.64 -8.77 -2.54
CA LEU A 168 -1.36 -7.61 -3.03
C LEU A 168 -2.14 -6.99 -1.87
N TRP A 169 -1.72 -5.82 -1.41
CA TRP A 169 -2.36 -5.10 -0.31
C TRP A 169 -3.21 -3.96 -0.84
N VAL A 170 -4.39 -3.74 -0.29
CA VAL A 170 -5.27 -2.63 -0.66
C VAL A 170 -4.84 -1.39 0.13
N GLY A 171 -4.35 -0.34 -0.53
CA GLY A 171 -3.75 0.82 0.15
C GLY A 171 -4.73 1.72 0.91
N ASP A 172 -5.90 1.97 0.33
CA ASP A 172 -7.06 2.60 0.98
C ASP A 172 -8.34 1.85 0.63
N GLU A 173 -9.37 1.96 1.45
CA GLU A 173 -10.69 1.44 1.14
C GLU A 173 -11.81 2.37 1.58
N ARG A 174 -12.91 2.29 0.82
CA ARG A 174 -14.17 2.99 1.02
C ARG A 174 -14.94 2.23 2.10
N ASP A 175 -15.31 2.92 3.18
CA ASP A 175 -16.18 2.37 4.23
C ASP A 175 -17.64 2.39 3.72
N VAL A 176 -17.94 1.34 2.96
CA VAL A 176 -19.22 1.05 2.28
C VAL A 176 -19.47 -0.47 2.35
N GLU A 177 -20.69 -0.90 2.05
CA GLU A 177 -21.04 -2.33 2.08
C GLU A 177 -20.11 -3.22 1.25
N ALA A 178 -19.93 -4.46 1.71
CA ALA A 178 -19.08 -5.48 1.10
C ALA A 178 -19.33 -5.66 -0.41
N SER A 179 -20.60 -5.62 -0.79
CA SER A 179 -21.14 -5.80 -2.14
C SER A 179 -20.99 -4.57 -3.04
N SER A 180 -20.51 -3.44 -2.52
CA SER A 180 -20.45 -2.17 -3.25
C SER A 180 -19.45 -2.22 -4.42
N PRO A 181 -19.79 -1.68 -5.60
CA PRO A 181 -18.83 -1.51 -6.69
C PRO A 181 -17.77 -0.43 -6.39
N LEU A 182 -17.99 0.40 -5.35
CA LEU A 182 -17.05 1.44 -4.95
C LEU A 182 -15.85 0.92 -4.15
N ARG A 183 -15.82 -0.37 -3.76
CA ARG A 183 -14.69 -0.96 -3.04
C ARG A 183 -13.47 -1.14 -3.95
N ASN A 184 -12.34 -0.56 -3.54
CA ASN A 184 -11.04 -0.71 -4.18
C ASN A 184 -10.61 -2.19 -4.23
N GLY A 185 -10.79 -2.92 -3.13
CA GLY A 185 -10.48 -4.35 -3.04
C GLY A 185 -11.27 -5.19 -4.03
N ARG A 186 -12.50 -4.79 -4.38
CA ARG A 186 -13.32 -5.47 -5.40
C ARG A 186 -12.79 -5.26 -6.81
N MET A 187 -12.31 -4.07 -7.14
CA MET A 187 -11.65 -3.80 -8.42
C MET A 187 -10.37 -4.64 -8.55
N ILE A 188 -9.55 -4.67 -7.49
CA ILE A 188 -8.30 -5.43 -7.45
C ILE A 188 -8.56 -6.95 -7.56
N ALA A 189 -9.52 -7.49 -6.80
CA ALA A 189 -9.93 -8.90 -6.87
C ALA A 189 -10.39 -9.29 -8.28
N ARG A 190 -11.24 -8.47 -8.91
CA ARG A 190 -11.71 -8.70 -10.28
C ARG A 190 -10.59 -8.78 -11.30
N ILE A 191 -9.51 -8.02 -11.13
CA ILE A 191 -8.40 -8.00 -12.09
C ILE A 191 -7.42 -9.15 -11.86
N PHE A 192 -6.97 -9.33 -10.61
CA PHE A 192 -5.89 -10.27 -10.29
C PHE A 192 -6.36 -11.68 -9.92
N MET A 193 -7.62 -11.86 -9.51
CA MET A 193 -8.14 -13.15 -9.03
C MET A 193 -9.21 -13.72 -9.98
N GLU A 194 -10.23 -12.94 -10.32
CA GLU A 194 -11.47 -13.47 -10.92
C GLU A 194 -11.56 -13.33 -12.45
N GLY A 195 -10.92 -12.31 -13.04
CA GLY A 195 -11.26 -11.82 -14.37
C GLY A 195 -10.45 -12.40 -15.55
N PRO A 196 -10.74 -11.94 -16.78
CA PRO A 196 -10.04 -12.42 -17.98
C PRO A 196 -8.52 -12.23 -17.94
N ALA A 197 -8.03 -11.18 -17.26
CA ALA A 197 -6.60 -10.90 -17.14
C ALA A 197 -5.86 -11.95 -16.30
N SER A 198 -6.39 -12.36 -15.14
CA SER A 198 -5.82 -13.45 -14.34
C SER A 198 -5.95 -14.81 -15.03
N ALA A 199 -7.06 -15.03 -15.76
CA ALA A 199 -7.32 -16.25 -16.52
C ALA A 199 -6.37 -16.42 -17.73
N ALA A 200 -5.97 -15.33 -18.39
CA ALA A 200 -5.17 -15.35 -19.61
C ALA A 200 -3.75 -15.90 -19.40
N THR A 201 -3.16 -15.67 -18.24
CA THR A 201 -1.76 -16.04 -17.97
C THR A 201 -1.58 -17.14 -16.93
N ARG A 202 -2.50 -17.28 -15.96
CA ARG A 202 -2.43 -18.22 -14.83
C ARG A 202 -1.07 -18.21 -14.12
N TRP A 203 -0.95 -17.28 -13.16
CA TRP A 203 0.21 -17.16 -12.29
C TRP A 203 0.52 -18.52 -11.62
N LYS A 204 1.80 -18.91 -11.62
CA LYS A 204 2.26 -20.25 -11.20
C LYS A 204 2.06 -20.46 -9.70
N ARG A 205 2.18 -19.40 -8.92
CA ARG A 205 1.64 -19.27 -7.56
C ARG A 205 0.55 -18.20 -7.61
N GLN A 206 -0.61 -18.50 -7.04
CA GLN A 206 -1.67 -17.51 -6.93
C GLN A 206 -1.22 -16.38 -5.98
N PRO A 207 -1.49 -15.10 -6.30
CA PRO A 207 -1.22 -14.01 -5.37
C PRO A 207 -2.11 -14.12 -4.13
N VAL A 208 -1.64 -13.59 -3.02
CA VAL A 208 -2.44 -13.37 -1.81
C VAL A 208 -3.01 -11.96 -1.86
N LEU A 209 -4.33 -11.80 -1.72
CA LEU A 209 -5.00 -10.50 -1.68
C LEU A 209 -5.41 -10.17 -0.24
N HIS A 210 -4.81 -9.12 0.32
CA HIS A 210 -5.08 -8.62 1.67
C HIS A 210 -6.13 -7.51 1.60
N LEU A 211 -7.39 -7.88 1.86
CA LEU A 211 -8.52 -6.95 1.89
C LEU A 211 -8.66 -6.29 3.26
N TRP A 212 -9.14 -5.04 3.29
CA TRP A 212 -9.54 -4.40 4.55
C TRP A 212 -10.72 -5.16 5.19
N PRO A 213 -10.65 -5.45 6.51
CA PRO A 213 -11.75 -6.05 7.25
C PRO A 213 -13.01 -5.19 7.21
N GLU A 214 -14.16 -5.85 7.35
CA GLU A 214 -15.48 -5.20 7.35
C GLU A 214 -15.96 -4.90 8.77
N GLY A 215 -16.88 -3.95 8.90
CA GLY A 215 -17.46 -3.52 10.18
C GLY A 215 -16.93 -2.16 10.62
N ASP A 216 -16.73 -1.98 11.93
CA ASP A 216 -16.24 -0.71 12.48
C ASP A 216 -14.84 -0.37 11.95
N ARG A 217 -14.65 0.89 11.52
CA ARG A 217 -13.40 1.34 10.90
C ARG A 217 -12.20 1.31 11.85
N ALA A 218 -12.38 1.60 13.14
CA ALA A 218 -11.27 1.56 14.08
C ALA A 218 -10.83 0.11 14.35
N ALA A 219 -11.79 -0.81 14.46
CA ALA A 219 -11.52 -2.24 14.51
C ALA A 219 -10.86 -2.76 13.22
N ALA A 220 -11.34 -2.35 12.04
CA ALA A 220 -10.77 -2.71 10.74
C ALA A 220 -9.32 -2.21 10.59
N CYS A 221 -9.05 -0.96 10.98
CA CYS A 221 -7.68 -0.42 11.05
C CYS A 221 -6.78 -1.23 11.99
N ALA A 222 -7.22 -1.47 13.23
CA ALA A 222 -6.44 -2.24 14.20
C ALA A 222 -6.14 -3.68 13.75
N ALA A 223 -7.10 -4.33 13.07
CA ALA A 223 -6.94 -5.66 12.52
C ALA A 223 -6.00 -5.69 11.30
N TYR A 224 -6.14 -4.75 10.36
CA TYR A 224 -5.28 -4.69 9.16
C TYR A 224 -3.83 -4.30 9.53
N ALA A 225 -3.65 -3.35 10.46
CA ALA A 225 -2.34 -3.01 11.00
C ALA A 225 -1.66 -4.20 11.70
N ARG A 226 -2.46 -5.05 12.38
CA ARG A 226 -1.97 -6.29 12.98
C ARG A 226 -1.56 -7.31 11.92
N GLU A 227 -2.38 -7.53 10.88
CA GLU A 227 -2.04 -8.44 9.78
C GLU A 227 -0.75 -8.02 9.07
N ILE A 228 -0.58 -6.71 8.83
CA ILE A 228 0.65 -6.12 8.29
C ILE A 228 1.85 -6.47 9.19
N GLU A 229 1.74 -6.28 10.51
CA GLU A 229 2.85 -6.56 11.44
C GLU A 229 3.13 -8.06 11.63
N ASP A 230 2.09 -8.90 11.68
CA ASP A 230 2.20 -10.35 11.83
C ASP A 230 2.87 -11.00 10.58
N ILE A 231 2.79 -10.35 9.40
CA ILE A 231 3.39 -10.82 8.13
C ILE A 231 4.74 -10.15 7.80
N LEU A 232 4.86 -8.82 7.98
CA LEU A 232 6.06 -8.04 7.61
C LEU A 232 6.99 -7.72 8.79
N GLY A 233 6.59 -8.06 10.02
CA GLY A 233 7.32 -7.74 11.25
C GLY A 233 7.06 -6.33 11.78
N PRO A 234 7.73 -5.94 12.88
CA PRO A 234 7.46 -4.70 13.62
C PRO A 234 7.80 -3.40 12.86
N ASP A 235 8.68 -3.48 11.86
CA ASP A 235 9.06 -2.38 10.97
C ASP A 235 8.64 -2.69 9.53
N PRO A 236 7.33 -2.74 9.22
CA PRO A 236 6.84 -3.23 7.94
C PRO A 236 7.33 -2.39 6.76
N VAL A 237 7.80 -3.07 5.71
CA VAL A 237 8.33 -2.48 4.47
C VAL A 237 7.66 -3.15 3.28
N PHE A 238 6.97 -2.38 2.45
CA PHE A 238 6.56 -2.84 1.12
C PHE A 238 7.72 -2.74 0.13
N ASP A 239 7.74 -3.62 -0.86
CA ASP A 239 8.66 -3.52 -1.99
C ASP A 239 8.27 -2.41 -2.94
N LEU A 240 6.97 -2.23 -3.13
CA LEU A 240 6.41 -1.18 -3.97
C LEU A 240 5.12 -0.62 -3.35
N ALA A 241 4.99 0.70 -3.31
CA ALA A 241 3.71 1.36 -3.15
C ALA A 241 3.26 1.96 -4.49
N VAL A 242 2.05 1.62 -4.93
CA VAL A 242 1.37 2.25 -6.05
C VAL A 242 0.36 3.25 -5.48
N LEU A 243 0.51 4.51 -5.85
CA LEU A 243 -0.33 5.62 -5.38
C LEU A 243 -0.99 6.34 -6.56
N GLY A 244 -2.09 7.04 -6.28
CA GLY A 244 -2.66 8.07 -7.16
C GLY A 244 -2.65 9.44 -6.48
N MET A 245 -3.08 10.48 -7.20
CA MET A 245 -3.19 11.84 -6.65
C MET A 245 -4.56 12.46 -6.92
N GLY A 246 -5.17 13.01 -5.87
CA GLY A 246 -6.36 13.87 -5.97
C GLY A 246 -6.07 15.20 -6.69
N ALA A 247 -7.12 15.91 -7.10
CA ALA A 247 -6.99 17.27 -7.66
C ALA A 247 -6.64 18.34 -6.59
N ASP A 248 -6.64 17.93 -5.33
CA ASP A 248 -6.27 18.63 -4.10
C ASP A 248 -4.88 18.19 -3.55
N GLY A 249 -4.20 17.25 -4.23
CA GLY A 249 -2.95 16.66 -3.77
C GLY A 249 -3.09 15.57 -2.70
N HIS A 250 -4.29 15.05 -2.43
CA HIS A 250 -4.45 13.88 -1.55
C HIS A 250 -3.87 12.61 -2.18
N THR A 251 -3.55 11.62 -1.34
CA THR A 251 -3.19 10.26 -1.79
C THR A 251 -3.70 9.20 -0.82
N ALA A 252 -3.98 7.99 -1.29
CA ALA A 252 -4.70 6.97 -0.54
C ALA A 252 -5.96 7.59 0.12
N GLY A 253 -6.18 7.37 1.42
CA GLY A 253 -7.18 8.10 2.21
C GLY A 253 -6.63 9.29 3.02
N LEU A 254 -5.45 9.83 2.70
CA LEU A 254 -4.81 10.94 3.42
C LEU A 254 -5.15 12.28 2.74
N PHE A 255 -6.19 12.96 3.24
CA PHE A 255 -6.76 14.16 2.61
C PHE A 255 -6.17 15.48 3.13
N SER A 256 -5.50 15.45 4.27
CA SER A 256 -4.91 16.62 4.92
C SER A 256 -3.52 16.35 5.46
N LEU A 257 -2.72 17.42 5.66
CA LEU A 257 -1.46 17.32 6.38
C LEU A 257 -1.66 16.87 7.84
N ALA A 258 -2.85 17.04 8.41
CA ALA A 258 -3.20 16.49 9.73
C ALA A 258 -3.32 14.95 9.70
N ASP A 259 -3.92 14.36 8.67
CA ASP A 259 -3.97 12.89 8.49
C ASP A 259 -2.55 12.30 8.35
N VAL A 260 -1.69 12.99 7.58
CA VAL A 260 -0.28 12.63 7.44
C VAL A 260 0.45 12.76 8.78
N ALA A 261 0.27 13.86 9.52
CA ALA A 261 0.92 14.07 10.81
C ALA A 261 0.48 13.03 11.86
N MET A 262 -0.82 12.73 11.95
CA MET A 262 -1.35 11.68 12.84
C MET A 262 -0.76 10.30 12.51
N SER A 263 -0.64 9.97 11.22
CA SER A 263 -0.07 8.69 10.78
C SER A 263 1.46 8.65 10.66
N LEU A 264 2.15 9.74 11.03
CA LEU A 264 3.60 9.83 11.27
C LEU A 264 3.94 10.02 12.76
N ALA A 265 2.95 10.24 13.62
CA ALA A 265 3.13 10.43 15.04
C ALA A 265 3.22 9.09 15.77
N ASP A 266 4.10 9.03 16.77
CA ASP A 266 4.00 8.05 17.84
C ASP A 266 3.05 8.64 18.91
N PRO A 267 1.90 8.02 19.22
CA PRO A 267 0.99 8.49 20.27
C PRO A 267 1.64 8.62 21.66
N GLY A 268 2.81 7.99 21.90
CA GLY A 268 3.58 8.11 23.14
C GLY A 268 4.89 8.91 23.05
N GLY A 269 5.24 9.46 21.89
CA GLY A 269 6.60 9.98 21.62
C GLY A 269 6.75 11.51 21.74
N PHE A 270 7.59 11.97 22.68
CA PHE A 270 8.10 13.35 22.67
C PHE A 270 8.90 13.63 21.36
N PRO A 271 8.77 14.80 20.71
CA PRO A 271 9.36 15.06 19.39
C PRO A 271 10.89 14.85 19.28
N ALA A 272 11.62 14.97 20.40
CA ALA A 272 13.08 14.84 20.45
C ALA A 272 13.59 13.39 20.40
N LEU A 273 12.73 12.37 20.53
CA LEU A 273 13.11 10.94 20.52
C LEU A 273 12.63 10.17 19.28
N ARG A 274 12.29 10.87 18.18
CA ARG A 274 11.85 10.27 16.91
C ARG A 274 12.98 9.53 16.20
N THR A 275 13.33 8.34 16.70
CA THR A 275 14.12 7.35 15.95
C THR A 275 13.20 6.56 15.01
N ARG A 276 13.79 5.91 13.99
CA ARG A 276 13.04 5.07 13.04
C ARG A 276 12.34 3.87 13.70
N ALA A 277 12.73 3.53 14.94
CA ALA A 277 12.28 2.37 15.71
C ALA A 277 11.07 2.64 16.65
N SER A 278 10.48 3.84 16.62
CA SER A 278 9.27 4.18 17.40
C SER A 278 8.07 4.46 16.50
N ARG A 279 7.72 3.49 15.65
CA ARG A 279 6.38 3.42 15.04
C ARG A 279 5.52 2.57 15.95
N THR A 280 4.30 3.02 16.22
CA THR A 280 3.30 2.17 16.86
C THR A 280 2.45 1.50 15.79
N ARG A 281 1.90 0.31 16.08
CA ARG A 281 0.91 -0.35 15.21
C ARG A 281 -0.23 0.60 14.78
N ALA A 282 -0.61 1.53 15.65
CA ALA A 282 -1.62 2.55 15.38
C ALA A 282 -1.25 3.56 14.27
N SER A 283 0.04 3.79 13.97
CA SER A 283 0.46 4.68 12.88
C SER A 283 0.46 4.01 11.50
N LEU A 284 0.33 2.68 11.44
CA LEU A 284 0.33 1.91 10.18
C LEU A 284 -0.95 2.09 9.36
N THR A 285 -2.07 2.42 10.01
CA THR A 285 -3.39 2.55 9.40
C THR A 285 -4.20 3.66 10.08
N LEU A 286 -5.04 4.37 9.34
CA LEU A 286 -5.87 5.46 9.85
C LEU A 286 -7.29 5.38 9.28
N ALA A 287 -8.29 5.74 10.09
CA ALA A 287 -9.65 5.97 9.63
C ALA A 287 -9.85 7.47 9.38
N THR A 288 -10.09 7.87 8.13
CA THR A 288 -10.16 9.28 7.70
C THR A 288 -11.53 9.64 7.11
N THR A 289 -11.76 10.92 6.85
CA THR A 289 -13.01 11.41 6.25
C THR A 289 -12.68 12.33 5.07
N ALA A 290 -12.99 11.88 3.86
CA ALA A 290 -12.81 12.64 2.64
C ALA A 290 -13.73 13.88 2.59
N PRO A 291 -13.36 14.92 1.81
CA PRO A 291 -14.20 16.10 1.61
C PRO A 291 -15.48 15.79 0.80
N SER A 292 -15.48 14.73 -0.01
CA SER A 292 -16.59 14.31 -0.89
C SER A 292 -16.94 12.82 -0.75
N GLU A 293 -18.16 12.43 -1.16
CA GLU A 293 -18.61 11.04 -1.07
C GLU A 293 -17.91 10.09 -2.07
N PRO A 294 -17.66 8.81 -1.71
CA PRO A 294 -17.88 8.19 -0.40
C PRO A 294 -16.86 8.67 0.64
N ARG A 295 -17.36 9.30 1.71
CA ARG A 295 -16.54 10.10 2.62
C ARG A 295 -15.70 9.29 3.59
N LYS A 296 -16.30 8.29 4.25
CA LYS A 296 -15.58 7.50 5.25
C LYS A 296 -14.57 6.59 4.56
N ARG A 297 -13.31 6.63 5.05
CA ARG A 297 -12.23 5.77 4.58
C ARG A 297 -11.54 5.05 5.72
N VAL A 298 -10.89 3.96 5.36
CA VAL A 298 -9.74 3.36 6.04
C VAL A 298 -8.55 3.43 5.08
N THR A 299 -7.36 3.72 5.58
CA THR A 299 -6.16 3.93 4.73
C THR A 299 -4.91 3.46 5.45
N MET A 300 -3.91 3.01 4.69
CA MET A 300 -2.55 2.93 5.18
C MET A 300 -2.07 4.32 5.61
N GLY A 301 -1.30 4.35 6.69
CA GLY A 301 -0.71 5.56 7.24
C GLY A 301 0.55 5.99 6.50
N ALA A 302 0.87 7.28 6.56
CA ALA A 302 2.07 7.84 5.95
C ALA A 302 3.36 7.19 6.47
N SER A 303 3.40 6.72 7.73
CA SER A 303 4.57 6.00 8.27
C SER A 303 4.88 4.68 7.56
N LEU A 304 3.86 4.00 7.03
CA LEU A 304 3.97 2.77 6.26
C LEU A 304 4.26 3.06 4.78
N ILE A 305 3.50 3.98 4.16
CA ILE A 305 3.70 4.41 2.77
C ILE A 305 5.14 4.88 2.55
N ARG A 306 5.63 5.81 3.39
CA ARG A 306 7.01 6.32 3.35
C ARG A 306 8.08 5.24 3.58
N ASN A 307 7.77 4.13 4.24
CA ASN A 307 8.75 3.06 4.50
C ASN A 307 8.88 2.06 3.36
N SER A 308 8.06 2.16 2.30
CA SER A 308 8.17 1.35 1.09
C SER A 308 9.53 1.56 0.42
N ARG A 309 10.12 0.49 -0.15
CA ARG A 309 11.41 0.56 -0.86
C ARG A 309 11.32 1.42 -2.11
N ALA A 310 10.24 1.27 -2.86
CA ALA A 310 9.91 2.09 -4.02
C ALA A 310 8.48 2.60 -3.92
N THR A 311 8.23 3.77 -4.51
CA THR A 311 6.88 4.34 -4.63
C THR A 311 6.70 4.86 -6.05
N ILE A 312 5.63 4.43 -6.72
CA ILE A 312 5.20 4.99 -8.01
C ILE A 312 3.87 5.72 -7.83
N ILE A 313 3.77 6.89 -8.44
CA ILE A 313 2.60 7.75 -8.38
C ILE A 313 2.01 7.85 -9.78
N LEU A 314 0.82 7.29 -9.95
CA LEU A 314 0.12 7.21 -11.22
C LEU A 314 -0.77 8.45 -11.40
N LEU A 315 -0.46 9.25 -12.41
CA LEU A 315 -1.24 10.43 -12.79
C LEU A 315 -1.78 10.26 -14.20
N ARG A 316 -3.01 10.74 -14.42
CA ARG A 316 -3.67 10.86 -15.72
C ARG A 316 -4.48 12.15 -15.72
N GLY A 317 -4.51 12.84 -16.85
CA GLY A 317 -5.36 14.01 -17.08
C GLY A 317 -4.72 15.35 -16.68
N LYS A 318 -4.91 16.35 -17.55
CA LYS A 318 -4.32 17.70 -17.43
C LYS A 318 -4.72 18.46 -16.16
N GLU A 319 -5.80 18.08 -15.49
CA GLU A 319 -6.20 18.68 -14.21
C GLU A 319 -5.18 18.42 -13.08
N LYS A 320 -4.27 17.46 -13.25
CA LYS A 320 -3.20 17.16 -12.28
C LYS A 320 -1.99 18.10 -12.41
N THR A 321 -1.77 18.74 -13.56
CA THR A 321 -0.55 19.52 -13.84
C THR A 321 -0.29 20.61 -12.81
N ALA A 322 -1.30 21.38 -12.40
CA ALA A 322 -1.11 22.51 -11.49
C ALA A 322 -0.61 22.07 -10.09
N ILE A 323 -1.17 20.99 -9.54
CA ILE A 323 -0.74 20.41 -8.25
C ILE A 323 0.62 19.73 -8.39
N LEU A 324 0.84 19.02 -9.50
CA LEU A 324 2.12 18.37 -9.80
C LEU A 324 3.25 19.40 -9.87
N ASP A 325 3.07 20.49 -10.62
CA ASP A 325 4.05 21.57 -10.71
C ASP A 325 4.29 22.26 -9.36
N ALA A 326 3.27 22.36 -8.50
CA ALA A 326 3.42 22.88 -7.14
C ALA A 326 4.26 21.93 -6.26
N ILE A 327 4.00 20.62 -6.32
CA ILE A 327 4.79 19.58 -5.62
C ILE A 327 6.24 19.57 -6.12
N MET A 328 6.46 19.63 -7.43
CA MET A 328 7.81 19.65 -8.03
C MET A 328 8.61 20.92 -7.67
N LYS A 329 7.93 21.99 -7.25
CA LYS A 329 8.53 23.22 -6.70
C LYS A 329 8.73 23.19 -5.18
N GLY A 330 8.49 22.04 -4.52
CA GLY A 330 8.62 21.87 -3.08
C GLY A 330 7.37 22.18 -2.26
N GLY A 331 6.19 22.25 -2.89
CA GLY A 331 4.92 22.46 -2.20
C GLY A 331 4.55 21.28 -1.29
N GLU A 332 4.12 21.58 -0.06
CA GLU A 332 3.62 20.59 0.89
C GLU A 332 2.14 20.26 0.63
N PHE A 333 1.91 19.02 0.22
CA PHE A 333 0.59 18.43 0.01
C PHE A 333 0.54 17.07 0.73
N PRO A 334 -0.64 16.50 1.01
CA PRO A 334 -0.72 15.19 1.66
C PRO A 334 0.08 14.11 0.93
N LEU A 335 0.09 14.10 -0.41
CA LEU A 335 0.95 13.23 -1.20
C LEU A 335 2.45 13.46 -0.94
N SER A 336 2.96 14.69 -1.12
CA SER A 336 4.40 14.95 -0.99
C SER A 336 4.90 14.75 0.44
N ALA A 337 4.02 14.94 1.44
CA ALA A 337 4.30 14.65 2.84
C ALA A 337 4.15 13.16 3.20
N ALA A 338 3.39 12.33 2.47
CA ALA A 338 3.19 10.91 2.80
C ALA A 338 4.23 9.96 2.19
N VAL A 339 4.94 10.37 1.13
CA VAL A 339 5.89 9.50 0.40
C VAL A 339 7.34 9.65 0.88
N ASN A 340 8.23 8.84 0.32
CA ASN A 340 9.69 9.00 0.43
C ASN A 340 10.23 9.87 -0.74
N PRO A 341 11.44 10.46 -0.63
CA PRO A 341 12.02 11.30 -1.68
C PRO A 341 12.29 10.60 -3.03
N GLU A 342 12.38 9.27 -3.03
CA GLU A 342 12.67 8.46 -4.23
C GLU A 342 11.40 8.12 -5.03
N ALA A 343 10.24 8.63 -4.61
CA ALA A 343 8.98 8.43 -5.31
C ALA A 343 9.02 8.99 -6.75
N ALA A 344 8.48 8.21 -7.68
CA ALA A 344 8.50 8.49 -9.11
C ALA A 344 7.08 8.72 -9.67
N PHE A 345 6.85 9.87 -10.29
CA PHE A 345 5.61 10.17 -11.00
C PHE A 345 5.62 9.57 -12.41
N PHE A 346 4.56 8.85 -12.74
CA PHE A 346 4.26 8.35 -14.08
C PHE A 346 3.00 9.06 -14.56
N TYR A 347 3.15 10.04 -15.45
CA TYR A 347 2.07 10.95 -15.85
C TYR A 347 1.66 10.77 -17.31
N LEU A 348 0.39 10.41 -17.51
CA LEU A 348 -0.28 10.34 -18.81
C LEU A 348 -0.99 11.67 -19.12
N GLU A 349 -0.47 12.42 -20.09
CA GLU A 349 -0.81 13.83 -20.38
C GLU A 349 -1.92 14.01 -21.45
N GLU A 350 -2.95 13.16 -21.38
CA GLU A 350 -4.10 13.14 -22.31
C GLU A 350 -4.99 14.39 -22.28
#